data_AF-J4KME2-F1
#
_entry.id   AF-J4KME2-F1
#
_cell.length_a   1.000
_cell.length_b   1.000
_cell.length_c   1.000
_cell.angle_alpha   90.00
_cell.angle_beta   90.00
_cell.angle_gamma   90.00
#
_symmetry.space_group_name_H-M   'P 1'
#
loop_
_entity.id
_entity.type
_entity.pdbx_description
1 polymer ?
#
loop_
_entity_poly.entity_id
_entity_poly.type
_entity_poly.pdbx_seq_one_letter_code
_entity_poly.pdbx_strand_id
1 'polypeptide(L)'
;MKFLALLPFLLTLGAAEDVADVAAAGDVTIFDAKDYRGQNRAIPVNGICQDLSPPFSTAGRGIRSIRFDAPQGENCEVYLSYQCRGNYAEVVFESRASTYIQAYSIRCSKN
;
A
#
# COMPACT_ATOMS: atom_id res chain seq x y z
N MET A 1 -49.32 -2.49 -44.29
CA MET A 1 -47.96 -2.97 -43.99
C MET A 1 -47.25 -1.92 -43.14
N LYS A 2 -47.00 -2.20 -41.86
CA LYS A 2 -46.10 -1.41 -40.99
C LYS A 2 -45.39 -2.40 -40.06
N PHE A 3 -44.06 -2.35 -40.08
CA PHE A 3 -43.15 -3.28 -39.44
C PHE A 3 -43.16 -3.13 -37.92
N LEU A 4 -43.38 -4.24 -37.21
CA LEU A 4 -42.99 -4.42 -35.81
C LEU A 4 -41.49 -4.70 -35.77
N ALA A 5 -40.72 -3.83 -35.11
CA ALA A 5 -39.33 -4.10 -34.78
C ALA A 5 -39.23 -4.45 -33.29
N LEU A 6 -38.95 -5.72 -33.00
CA LEU A 6 -38.40 -6.19 -31.74
C LEU A 6 -36.95 -5.67 -31.63
N LEU A 7 -36.57 -5.18 -30.45
CA LEU A 7 -35.17 -4.99 -30.06
C LEU A 7 -34.92 -5.71 -28.73
N PRO A 8 -33.97 -6.66 -28.68
CA PRO A 8 -33.67 -7.44 -27.48
C PRO A 8 -32.66 -6.74 -26.58
N PHE A 9 -32.81 -7.02 -25.28
CA PHE A 9 -31.78 -7.17 -24.24
C PHE A 9 -30.37 -6.61 -24.52
N LEU A 10 -29.98 -5.59 -23.75
CA LEU A 10 -28.60 -5.38 -23.33
C LEU A 10 -28.58 -5.16 -21.80
N LEU A 11 -28.49 -6.25 -21.05
CA LEU A 11 -27.99 -6.26 -19.68
C LEU A 11 -26.47 -6.41 -19.76
N THR A 12 -25.77 -5.30 -19.56
CA THR A 12 -24.31 -5.20 -19.38
C THR A 12 -24.11 -4.02 -18.45
N LEU A 13 -23.26 -4.00 -17.44
CA LEU A 13 -22.33 -4.90 -16.79
C LEU A 13 -21.90 -4.05 -15.56
N GLY A 14 -21.66 -4.67 -14.41
CA GLY A 14 -21.43 -3.99 -13.13
C GLY A 14 -20.56 -2.73 -13.23
N ALA A 15 -21.09 -1.61 -12.72
CA ALA A 15 -20.26 -0.50 -12.33
C ALA A 15 -19.40 -1.00 -11.16
N ALA A 16 -18.13 -1.25 -11.44
CA ALA A 16 -17.12 -1.39 -10.41
C ALA A 16 -17.20 -0.13 -9.53
N GLU A 17 -17.39 -0.34 -8.23
CA GLU A 17 -17.21 0.72 -7.25
C GLU A 17 -15.73 1.09 -7.30
N ASP A 18 -15.41 2.14 -8.07
CA ASP A 18 -14.17 2.88 -7.95
C ASP A 18 -14.16 3.47 -6.53
N VAL A 19 -13.66 2.68 -5.59
CA VAL A 19 -13.23 3.18 -4.29
C VAL A 19 -12.03 4.05 -4.63
N ALA A 20 -12.29 5.35 -4.79
CA ALA A 20 -11.27 6.36 -4.91
C ALA A 20 -10.33 6.20 -3.72
N ASP A 21 -9.18 5.57 -3.99
CA ASP A 21 -8.08 5.47 -3.06
C ASP A 21 -7.66 6.90 -2.79
N VAL A 22 -8.03 7.40 -1.61
CA VAL A 22 -7.65 8.74 -1.16
C VAL A 22 -6.16 8.67 -0.88
N ALA A 23 -5.35 8.88 -1.93
CA ALA A 23 -3.93 9.16 -1.82
C ALA A 23 -3.77 10.48 -1.06
N ALA A 24 -3.70 10.37 0.27
CA ALA A 24 -3.49 11.50 1.15
C ALA A 24 -2.04 11.96 1.01
N ALA A 25 -1.84 13.28 0.92
CA ALA A 25 -0.54 13.89 0.67
C ALA A 25 0.58 13.32 1.58
N GLY A 26 1.66 12.88 0.94
CA GLY A 26 2.86 12.34 1.59
C GLY A 26 2.91 10.81 1.62
N ASP A 27 2.54 10.10 0.56
CA ASP A 27 2.56 8.64 0.57
C ASP A 27 4.00 8.09 0.57
N VAL A 28 4.25 7.11 1.45
CA VAL A 28 5.46 6.28 1.40
C VAL A 28 5.10 4.98 0.69
N THR A 29 5.82 4.64 -0.36
CA THR A 29 5.55 3.41 -1.11
C THR A 29 6.50 2.30 -0.67
N ILE A 30 5.96 1.16 -0.25
CA ILE A 30 6.72 -0.06 0.03
C ILE A 30 6.67 -1.02 -1.16
N PHE A 31 7.73 -1.80 -1.35
CA PHE A 31 7.89 -2.71 -2.48
C PHE A 31 8.40 -4.08 -2.02
N ASP A 32 7.86 -5.15 -2.62
CA ASP A 32 8.25 -6.53 -2.30
C ASP A 32 9.51 -7.00 -3.05
N ALA A 33 10.06 -6.15 -3.93
CA ALA A 33 11.37 -6.33 -4.57
C ALA A 33 12.30 -5.12 -4.36
N LYS A 34 13.58 -5.30 -4.72
CA LYS A 34 14.58 -4.23 -4.69
C LYS A 34 14.33 -3.22 -5.81
N ASP A 35 15.01 -2.09 -5.71
CA ASP A 35 15.07 -1.02 -6.69
C ASP A 35 13.70 -0.43 -7.06
N TYR A 36 12.77 -0.40 -6.09
CA TYR A 36 11.41 0.12 -6.23
C TYR A 36 10.58 -0.63 -7.29
N ARG A 37 10.71 -1.96 -7.32
CA ARG A 37 10.03 -2.86 -8.28
C ARG A 37 9.11 -3.85 -7.58
N GLY A 38 8.34 -4.58 -8.38
CA GLY A 38 7.47 -5.66 -7.90
C GLY A 38 6.11 -5.15 -7.45
N GLN A 39 5.47 -5.91 -6.58
CA GLN A 39 4.22 -5.50 -5.94
C GLN A 39 4.53 -4.36 -4.96
N ASN A 40 3.67 -3.36 -4.98
CA ASN A 40 3.83 -2.16 -4.17
C ASN A 40 2.55 -1.81 -3.44
N ARG A 41 2.69 -1.00 -2.39
CA ARG A 41 1.58 -0.45 -1.63
C ARG A 41 1.97 0.94 -1.13
N ALA A 42 1.09 1.91 -1.34
CA ALA A 42 1.18 3.22 -0.72
C ALA A 42 0.77 3.12 0.75
N ILE A 43 1.55 3.76 1.63
CA ILE A 43 1.31 3.85 3.06
C ILE A 43 1.13 5.33 3.38
N PRO A 44 -0.06 5.75 3.85
CA PRO A 44 -0.31 7.15 4.13
C PRO A 44 0.50 7.62 5.34
N VAL A 45 1.11 8.80 5.23
CA VAL A 45 1.80 9.46 6.36
C VAL A 45 0.78 10.24 7.19
N ASN A 46 -0.05 9.52 7.94
CA ASN A 46 -1.08 10.07 8.81
C ASN A 46 -1.02 9.56 10.25
N GLY A 47 -0.01 8.76 10.60
CA GLY A 47 0.16 8.17 11.92
C GLY A 47 -0.82 7.03 12.25
N ILE A 48 -1.62 6.57 11.28
CA ILE A 48 -2.52 5.44 11.48
C ILE A 48 -1.79 4.13 11.15
N CYS A 49 -1.92 3.14 12.02
CA CYS A 49 -1.35 1.83 11.79
C CYS A 49 -2.07 1.09 10.64
N GLN A 50 -1.29 0.48 9.77
CA GLN A 50 -1.76 -0.32 8.64
C GLN A 50 -1.26 -1.76 8.79
N ASP A 51 -2.18 -2.72 8.84
CA ASP A 51 -1.82 -4.13 8.73
C ASP A 51 -1.44 -4.47 7.28
N LEU A 52 -0.38 -5.27 7.14
CA LEU A 52 0.16 -5.72 5.87
C LEU A 52 -0.32 -7.13 5.55
N SER A 53 -0.86 -7.29 4.35
CA SER A 53 -1.18 -8.59 3.76
C SER A 53 0.01 -9.13 2.96
N PRO A 54 -0.05 -10.41 2.51
CA PRO A 54 0.84 -10.89 1.46
C PRO A 54 0.87 -9.93 0.27
N PRO A 55 2.04 -9.69 -0.34
CA PRO A 55 3.29 -10.44 -0.16
C PRO A 55 4.14 -9.97 1.03
N PHE A 56 3.87 -8.79 1.59
CA PHE A 56 4.73 -8.15 2.58
C PHE A 56 4.79 -8.91 3.91
N SER A 57 3.66 -9.47 4.37
CA SER A 57 3.61 -10.30 5.59
C SER A 57 3.98 -11.77 5.39
N THR A 58 4.38 -12.16 4.17
CA THR A 58 4.88 -13.51 3.90
C THR A 58 6.32 -13.65 4.41
N ALA A 59 6.56 -14.65 5.26
CA ALA A 59 7.89 -14.96 5.77
C ALA A 59 8.91 -15.12 4.62
N GLY A 60 10.05 -14.44 4.71
CA GLY A 60 11.09 -14.45 3.68
C GLY A 60 10.87 -13.51 2.49
N ARG A 61 9.69 -12.88 2.34
CA ARG A 61 9.48 -11.81 1.35
C ARG A 61 9.73 -10.43 1.96
N GLY A 62 8.87 -10.00 2.87
CA GLY A 62 9.00 -8.71 3.55
C GLY A 62 8.96 -7.50 2.61
N ILE A 63 9.37 -6.35 3.14
CA ILE A 63 9.66 -5.14 2.37
C ILE A 63 11.11 -5.24 1.88
N ARG A 64 11.31 -5.06 0.57
CA ARG A 64 12.63 -5.14 -0.08
C ARG A 64 13.14 -3.80 -0.60
N SER A 65 12.25 -2.84 -0.81
CA SER A 65 12.61 -1.43 -0.96
C SER A 65 11.45 -0.54 -0.48
N ILE A 66 11.77 0.69 -0.09
CA ILE A 66 10.82 1.68 0.44
C ILE A 66 11.19 3.05 -0.11
N ARG A 67 10.21 3.78 -0.63
CA ARG A 67 10.40 5.08 -1.28
C ARG A 67 9.55 6.14 -0.61
N PHE A 68 10.19 7.20 -0.17
CA PHE A 68 9.56 8.43 0.31
C PHE A 68 9.47 9.36 -0.90
N ASP A 69 8.25 9.64 -1.37
CA ASP A 69 8.06 10.42 -2.60
C ASP A 69 8.39 11.91 -2.41
N ALA A 70 8.31 12.42 -1.18
CA ALA A 70 8.84 13.72 -0.78
C ALA A 70 9.39 13.65 0.65
N PRO A 71 10.72 13.74 0.88
CA PRO A 71 11.27 13.73 2.22
C PRO A 71 11.08 15.10 2.89
N GLN A 72 10.00 15.26 3.64
CA GLN A 72 9.66 16.45 4.43
C GLN A 72 9.66 16.18 5.94
N GLY A 73 10.47 15.21 6.39
CA GLY A 73 10.57 14.83 7.80
C GLY A 73 9.62 13.70 8.20
N GLU A 74 9.12 12.92 7.25
CA GLU A 74 8.36 11.71 7.53
C GLU A 74 9.26 10.58 8.03
N ASN A 75 8.69 9.73 8.87
CA ASN A 75 9.29 8.46 9.28
C ASN A 75 8.26 7.35 9.18
N CYS A 76 8.73 6.12 8.94
CA CYS A 76 7.91 4.92 9.01
C CYS A 76 8.45 3.97 10.06
N GLU A 77 7.57 3.50 10.93
CA GLU A 77 7.84 2.46 11.92
C GLU A 77 7.27 1.13 11.39
N VAL A 78 8.13 0.14 11.18
CA VAL A 78 7.76 -1.17 10.66
C VAL A 78 7.82 -2.22 11.77
N TYR A 79 6.73 -2.97 11.95
CA TYR A 79 6.55 -3.87 13.08
C TYR A 79 6.53 -5.34 12.63
N LEU A 80 7.12 -6.20 13.46
CA LEU A 80 7.04 -7.67 13.34
C LEU A 80 5.75 -8.27 13.93
N SER A 81 4.74 -7.44 14.16
CA SER A 81 3.43 -7.80 14.69
C SER A 81 2.33 -7.06 13.92
N TYR A 82 1.09 -7.55 14.01
CA TYR A 82 -0.07 -6.81 13.54
C TYR A 82 -0.44 -5.68 14.52
N GLN A 83 -1.15 -4.69 14.02
CA GLN A 83 -1.70 -3.54 14.75
C GLN A 83 -0.63 -2.67 15.43
N CYS A 84 0.59 -2.63 14.88
CA CYS A 84 1.71 -1.85 15.38
C CYS A 84 1.96 -2.05 16.88
N ARG A 85 1.83 -3.31 17.33
CA ARG A 85 1.99 -3.69 18.74
C ARG A 85 3.44 -4.02 19.07
N GLY A 86 3.82 -3.78 20.32
CA GLY A 86 5.12 -4.16 20.85
C GLY A 86 6.12 -3.01 20.86
N ASN A 87 7.27 -3.28 21.48
CA ASN A 87 8.25 -2.24 21.82
C ASN A 87 9.37 -2.09 20.78
N TYR A 88 9.39 -2.92 19.75
CA TYR A 88 10.42 -2.93 18.73
C TYR A 88 9.79 -2.70 17.35
N ALA A 89 10.20 -1.58 16.74
CA ALA A 89 9.92 -1.26 15.35
C ALA A 89 11.22 -0.88 14.65
N GLU A 90 11.39 -1.28 13.39
CA GLU A 90 12.42 -0.70 12.55
C GLU A 90 11.94 0.66 12.06
N VAL A 91 12.68 1.73 12.39
CA VAL A 91 12.33 3.09 11.98
C VAL A 91 13.13 3.46 10.73
N VAL A 92 12.41 3.92 9.70
CA VAL A 92 12.96 4.32 8.41
C VAL A 92 12.64 5.80 8.19
N PHE A 93 13.65 6.58 7.85
CA PHE A 93 13.55 8.04 7.65
C PHE A 93 13.80 8.48 6.21
N GLU A 94 14.20 7.56 5.34
CA GLU A 94 14.60 7.86 3.96
C GLU A 94 14.37 6.68 3.03
N SER A 95 14.36 6.96 1.73
CA SER A 95 14.22 5.96 0.69
C SER A 95 15.38 4.95 0.71
N ARG A 96 15.06 3.65 0.65
CA ARG A 96 16.05 2.57 0.57
C ARG A 96 15.75 1.68 -0.63
N ALA A 97 16.62 1.73 -1.65
CA ALA A 97 16.49 0.93 -2.86
C ALA A 97 16.74 -0.57 -2.63
N SER A 98 17.45 -0.95 -1.56
CA SER A 98 17.66 -2.36 -1.21
C SER A 98 17.68 -2.52 0.31
N THR A 99 16.67 -3.20 0.84
CA THR A 99 16.57 -3.57 2.26
C THR A 99 15.94 -4.97 2.41
N TYR A 100 15.84 -5.46 3.63
CA TYR A 100 14.95 -6.56 3.98
C TYR A 100 14.36 -6.29 5.36
N ILE A 101 13.06 -6.02 5.39
CA ILE A 101 12.32 -5.80 6.63
C ILE A 101 11.15 -6.78 6.63
N GLN A 102 11.18 -7.76 7.53
CA GLN A 102 9.98 -8.57 7.77
C GLN A 102 8.94 -7.68 8.45
N ALA A 103 7.72 -7.65 7.92
CA ALA A 103 6.74 -6.65 8.29
C ALA A 103 5.33 -7.24 8.31
N TYR A 104 4.60 -7.04 9.41
CA TYR A 104 3.19 -7.41 9.54
C TYR A 104 2.29 -6.19 9.68
N SER A 105 2.83 -5.08 10.15
CA SER A 105 2.15 -3.79 10.14
C SER A 105 3.16 -2.65 10.03
N ILE A 106 2.69 -1.49 9.59
CA ILE A 106 3.49 -0.28 9.40
C ILE A 106 2.67 0.95 9.77
N ARG A 107 3.33 1.96 10.35
CA ARG A 107 2.76 3.28 10.56
C ARG A 107 3.76 4.31 10.04
N CYS A 108 3.31 5.23 9.21
CA CYS A 108 4.12 6.37 8.79
C CYS A 108 3.52 7.68 9.32
N SER A 109 4.38 8.58 9.80
CA SER A 109 3.99 9.85 10.43
C SER A 109 4.98 10.94 10.06
N LYS A 110 4.55 12.19 10.19
CA LYS A 110 5.44 13.35 10.13
C LYS A 110 6.01 13.59 11.52
N ASN A 111 7.34 13.68 11.64
CA ASN A 111 8.00 14.09 12.88
C ASN A 111 7.93 15.61 13.09
#